data_AF-A0A1I6X2Q1-F1
#
_entry.id   AF-A0A1I6X2Q1-F1
#
_cell.length_a   1.000
_cell.length_b   1.000
_cell.length_c   1.000
_cell.angle_alpha   90.00
_cell.angle_beta   90.00
_cell.angle_gamma   90.00
#
_symmetry.space_group_name_H-M   'P 1'
#
loop_
_entity.id
_entity.type
_entity.pdbx_description
1 polymer ?
#
loop_
_entity_poly.entity_id
_entity_poly.type
_entity_poly.pdbx_seq_one_letter_code
_entity_poly.pdbx_strand_id
1 'polypeptide(L)'
;MNMTWRSYRTFATRRYCFIEGLIIPIALMAFHYALTGLIGPINIINVSVMHLYLLAFGDYVTFNGVTGKEYCFGFLRCSSRGEKSLMRAVAVDQVARLIMVVFTNVGCGVVAFLMDPAAFTTEYILLHITMVIWVYAGVTTTLLLARYLTTLLVYGAVAGLLVTVFACAISVGIGLLWTMGAVSLTPWILGGLLLSVVSVVASVYLIRRNYLRSFLEVS
;
A
#
# COMPACT_ATOMS: atom_id res chain seq x y z
N MET A 1 34.51 -21.22 5.18
CA MET A 1 33.76 -21.05 3.92
C MET A 1 32.62 -20.07 4.21
N ASN A 2 32.75 -18.81 3.78
CA ASN A 2 31.71 -17.79 4.00
C ASN A 2 30.52 -18.14 3.10
N MET A 3 29.52 -18.83 3.65
CA MET A 3 28.23 -19.00 3.00
C MET A 3 27.55 -17.63 2.97
N THR A 4 27.80 -16.88 1.90
CA THR A 4 26.95 -15.77 1.51
C THR A 4 25.61 -16.39 1.13
N TRP A 5 24.68 -16.41 2.09
CA TRP A 5 23.28 -16.77 1.84
C TRP A 5 22.74 -15.77 0.80
N ARG A 6 22.78 -16.15 -0.47
CA ARG A 6 22.05 -15.43 -1.52
C ARG A 6 20.58 -15.55 -1.14
N SER A 7 19.98 -14.47 -0.62
CA SER A 7 18.55 -14.44 -0.41
C SER A 7 17.90 -14.64 -1.79
N TYR A 8 17.32 -15.81 -2.03
CA TYR A 8 16.40 -15.96 -3.13
C TYR A 8 15.31 -14.91 -2.90
N ARG A 9 15.26 -13.90 -3.77
CA ARG A 9 14.10 -13.03 -3.86
C ARG A 9 13.02 -13.89 -4.48
N THR A 10 12.31 -14.63 -3.65
CA THR A 10 11.28 -15.59 -4.07
C THR A 10 10.07 -14.89 -4.71
N PHE A 11 10.03 -13.55 -4.71
CA PHE A 11 8.80 -12.79 -4.92
C PHE A 11 8.91 -11.76 -6.07
N ALA A 12 9.97 -10.96 -6.19
CA ALA A 12 10.12 -10.07 -7.35
C ALA A 12 11.55 -9.78 -7.82
N THR A 13 11.67 -9.52 -9.13
CA THR A 13 12.94 -9.15 -9.77
C THR A 13 13.44 -7.79 -9.29
N ARG A 14 14.76 -7.57 -9.32
CA ARG A 14 15.35 -6.26 -8.96
C ARG A 14 14.79 -5.10 -9.79
N ARG A 15 14.53 -5.35 -11.08
CA ARG A 15 13.96 -4.37 -12.00
C ARG A 15 12.56 -3.94 -11.57
N TYR A 16 11.73 -4.91 -11.20
CA TYR A 16 10.39 -4.65 -10.72
C TYR A 16 10.39 -3.79 -9.45
N CYS A 17 11.19 -4.16 -8.44
CA CYS A 17 11.30 -3.37 -7.21
C CYS A 17 11.82 -1.94 -7.46
N PHE A 18 12.66 -1.75 -8.48
CA PHE A 18 13.17 -0.43 -8.86
C PHE A 18 12.09 0.42 -9.55
N ILE A 19 11.30 -0.19 -10.45
CA ILE A 19 10.19 0.48 -11.13
C ILE A 19 9.15 0.94 -10.10
N GLU A 20 8.70 0.02 -9.23
CA GLU A 20 7.68 0.36 -8.23
C GLU A 20 8.19 1.27 -7.13
N GLY A 21 9.39 1.02 -6.63
CA GLY A 21 9.94 1.75 -5.49
C GLY A 21 10.48 3.14 -5.82
N LEU A 22 10.72 3.44 -7.11
CA LEU A 22 11.33 4.71 -7.51
C LEU A 22 10.65 5.36 -8.71
N ILE A 23 10.49 4.64 -9.83
CA ILE A 23 9.97 5.23 -11.06
C ILE A 23 8.51 5.66 -10.89
N ILE A 24 7.66 4.79 -10.32
CA ILE A 24 6.25 5.11 -10.08
C ILE A 24 6.08 6.34 -9.16
N PRO A 25 6.71 6.40 -7.98
CA PRO A 25 6.69 7.60 -7.14
C PRO A 25 7.10 8.88 -7.88
N ILE A 26 8.18 8.84 -8.65
CA ILE A 26 8.67 10.00 -9.41
C ILE A 26 7.65 10.40 -10.49
N ALA A 27 7.08 9.44 -11.23
CA ALA A 27 6.08 9.70 -12.24
C ALA A 27 4.81 10.33 -11.63
N LEU A 28 4.39 9.87 -10.45
CA LEU A 28 3.28 10.46 -9.70
C LEU A 28 3.59 11.88 -9.21
N MET A 29 4.82 12.17 -8.78
CA MET A 29 5.24 13.53 -8.43
C MET A 29 5.25 14.46 -9.66
N ALA A 30 5.72 13.97 -10.81
CA ALA A 30 5.69 14.73 -12.06
C ALA A 30 4.24 14.99 -12.53
N PHE A 31 3.36 13.99 -12.38
CA PHE A 31 1.93 14.14 -12.63
C PHE A 31 1.28 15.14 -11.66
N HIS A 32 1.69 15.12 -10.38
CA HIS A 32 1.27 16.11 -9.41
C HIS A 32 1.64 17.52 -9.87
N TYR A 33 2.92 17.74 -10.19
CA TYR A 33 3.42 19.02 -10.72
C TYR A 33 2.60 19.53 -11.91
N ALA A 34 2.36 18.67 -12.91
CA ALA A 34 1.64 19.04 -14.12
C ALA A 34 0.18 19.48 -13.85
N LEU A 35 -0.49 18.88 -12.87
CA LEU A 35 -1.89 19.17 -12.56
C LEU A 35 -2.11 20.19 -11.44
N THR A 36 -1.10 20.46 -10.61
CA THR A 36 -1.21 21.44 -9.51
C THR A 36 -1.54 22.84 -10.04
N GLY A 37 -1.07 23.20 -11.24
CA GLY A 37 -1.44 24.47 -11.89
C GLY A 37 -2.91 24.56 -12.35
N LEU A 38 -3.61 23.43 -12.47
CA LEU A 38 -5.00 23.37 -12.97
C LEU A 38 -6.02 23.14 -11.85
N ILE A 39 -5.69 22.25 -10.91
CA ILE A 39 -6.62 21.75 -9.88
C ILE A 39 -6.20 22.26 -8.49
N GLY A 40 -5.02 22.89 -8.38
CA GLY A 40 -4.51 23.40 -7.13
C GLY A 40 -4.08 22.30 -6.14
N PRO A 41 -3.93 22.64 -4.85
CA PRO A 41 -3.36 21.76 -3.83
C PRO A 41 -4.17 20.47 -3.60
N ILE A 42 -5.47 20.46 -3.88
CA ILE A 42 -6.32 19.27 -3.71
C ILE A 42 -5.92 18.10 -4.63
N ASN A 43 -5.09 18.37 -5.64
CA ASN A 43 -4.52 17.37 -6.52
C ASN A 43 -3.79 16.23 -5.80
N ILE A 44 -3.33 16.44 -4.55
CA ILE A 44 -2.75 15.36 -3.73
C ILE A 44 -3.72 14.18 -3.54
N ILE A 45 -5.03 14.44 -3.50
CA ILE A 45 -6.07 13.41 -3.35
C ILE A 45 -6.07 12.50 -4.58
N ASN A 46 -6.01 13.08 -5.78
CA ASN A 46 -5.98 12.33 -7.04
C ASN A 46 -4.72 11.47 -7.14
N VAL A 47 -3.57 12.05 -6.82
CA VAL A 47 -2.28 11.33 -6.82
C VAL A 47 -2.30 10.19 -5.81
N SER A 48 -2.86 10.42 -4.63
CA SER A 48 -2.99 9.42 -3.57
C SER A 48 -3.87 8.25 -3.98
N VAL A 49 -5.01 8.54 -4.63
CA VAL A 49 -5.89 7.50 -5.19
C VAL A 49 -5.19 6.72 -6.30
N MET A 50 -4.50 7.39 -7.23
CA MET A 50 -3.72 6.69 -8.26
C MET A 50 -2.63 5.81 -7.66
N HIS A 51 -1.95 6.29 -6.62
CA HIS A 51 -0.91 5.52 -5.93
C HIS A 51 -1.47 4.27 -5.26
N LEU A 52 -2.66 4.37 -4.63
CA LEU A 52 -3.39 3.25 -4.05
C LEU A 52 -3.65 2.15 -5.12
N TYR A 53 -4.13 2.53 -6.31
CA TYR A 53 -4.31 1.59 -7.42
C TYR A 53 -3.00 0.92 -7.83
N LEU A 54 -1.96 1.71 -8.07
CA LEU A 54 -0.66 1.19 -8.52
C LEU A 54 -0.04 0.23 -7.51
N LEU A 55 -0.10 0.54 -6.22
CA LEU A 55 0.42 -0.33 -5.16
C LEU A 55 -0.40 -1.63 -5.01
N ALA A 56 -1.72 -1.57 -5.17
CA ALA A 56 -2.57 -2.75 -5.10
C ALA A 56 -2.34 -3.70 -6.30
N PHE A 57 -2.24 -3.15 -7.52
CA PHE A 57 -1.89 -3.92 -8.70
C PHE A 57 -0.42 -4.35 -8.72
N GLY A 58 0.45 -3.59 -8.05
CA GLY A 58 1.84 -3.95 -7.86
C GLY A 58 1.99 -5.23 -7.05
N ASP A 59 1.29 -5.32 -5.91
CA ASP A 59 1.32 -6.52 -5.08
C ASP A 59 0.90 -7.78 -5.83
N TYR A 60 -0.06 -7.68 -6.75
CA TYR A 60 -0.46 -8.79 -7.61
C TYR A 60 0.74 -9.37 -8.38
N VAL A 61 1.55 -8.51 -9.01
CA VAL A 61 2.71 -8.92 -9.81
C VAL A 61 3.88 -9.37 -8.92
N THR A 62 3.99 -8.81 -7.70
CA THR A 62 5.12 -9.03 -6.78
C THR A 62 4.94 -10.24 -5.88
N PHE A 63 3.74 -10.48 -5.39
CA PHE A 63 3.48 -11.46 -4.34
C PHE A 63 2.54 -12.57 -4.78
N ASN A 64 1.96 -12.52 -5.98
CA ASN A 64 1.27 -13.61 -6.71
C ASN A 64 0.70 -14.74 -5.81
N GLY A 65 -0.11 -14.38 -4.82
CA GLY A 65 -0.77 -15.34 -3.93
C GLY A 65 0.12 -16.07 -2.90
N VAL A 66 1.37 -15.66 -2.63
CA VAL A 66 2.32 -16.23 -1.63
C VAL A 66 1.77 -16.31 -0.20
N THR A 67 0.70 -15.57 0.03
CA THR A 67 -0.02 -15.45 1.31
C THR A 67 -1.47 -15.90 1.21
N GLY A 68 -1.89 -16.35 0.04
CA GLY A 68 -3.22 -16.89 -0.22
C GLY A 68 -3.48 -18.17 0.56
N LYS A 69 -4.76 -18.45 0.81
CA LYS A 69 -5.21 -19.61 1.57
C LYS A 69 -4.68 -20.95 1.03
N GLU A 70 -4.47 -21.04 -0.29
CA GLU A 70 -4.08 -22.26 -1.00
C GLU A 70 -2.61 -22.28 -1.42
N TYR A 71 -1.79 -21.33 -0.93
CA TYR A 71 -0.40 -21.25 -1.34
C TYR A 71 0.45 -22.39 -0.76
N CYS A 72 1.10 -23.15 -1.64
CA CYS A 72 2.08 -24.15 -1.21
C CYS A 72 3.38 -23.47 -0.76
N PHE A 73 3.59 -23.38 0.56
CA PHE A 73 4.80 -22.82 1.16
C PHE A 73 6.09 -23.62 0.88
N GLY A 74 6.02 -24.75 0.16
CA GLY A 74 7.15 -25.45 -0.47
C GLY A 74 8.43 -25.50 0.37
N PHE A 75 9.51 -24.90 -0.15
CA PHE A 75 10.83 -24.86 0.50
C PHE A 75 10.83 -24.21 1.90
N LEU A 76 9.90 -23.29 2.19
CA LEU A 76 9.76 -22.71 3.53
C LEU A 76 9.29 -23.77 4.55
N ARG A 77 8.43 -24.71 4.15
CA ARG A 77 7.98 -25.80 5.03
C ARG A 77 9.10 -26.75 5.43
N CYS A 78 10.06 -26.95 4.53
CA CYS A 78 11.22 -27.82 4.76
C CYS A 78 12.32 -27.15 5.60
N SER A 79 12.16 -25.87 5.96
CA SER A 79 13.15 -25.12 6.73
C SER A 79 12.72 -24.96 8.19
N SER A 80 13.62 -25.29 9.13
CA SER A 80 13.44 -25.00 10.57
C SER A 80 13.30 -23.52 10.89
N ARG A 81 13.58 -22.63 9.93
CA ARG A 81 13.46 -21.16 10.05
C ARG A 81 12.44 -20.57 9.06
N GLY A 82 11.59 -21.39 8.46
CA GLY A 82 10.60 -20.97 7.45
C GLY A 82 9.64 -19.90 7.96
N GLU A 83 9.01 -20.14 9.11
CA GLU A 83 8.06 -19.20 9.73
C GLU A 83 8.71 -17.84 10.03
N LYS A 84 9.89 -17.86 10.65
CA LYS A 84 10.63 -16.64 10.98
C LYS A 84 11.02 -15.85 9.73
N SER A 85 11.41 -16.54 8.66
CA SER A 85 11.74 -15.91 7.37
C SER A 85 10.50 -15.30 6.71
N LEU A 86 9.36 -16.00 6.75
CA LEU A 86 8.08 -15.51 6.25
C LEU A 86 7.64 -14.24 7.01
N MET A 87 7.66 -14.27 8.34
CA MET A 87 7.28 -13.12 9.16
C MET A 87 8.18 -11.91 8.93
N ARG A 88 9.48 -12.14 8.73
CA ARG A 88 10.41 -11.06 8.35
C ARG A 88 10.08 -10.48 6.98
N ALA A 89 9.74 -11.32 6.00
CA ALA A 89 9.35 -10.86 4.67
C ALA A 89 8.08 -10.00 4.72
N VAL A 90 7.07 -10.40 5.50
CA VAL A 90 5.85 -9.60 5.72
C VAL A 90 6.17 -8.25 6.36
N ALA A 91 7.02 -8.21 7.39
CA ALA A 91 7.40 -6.96 8.02
C ALA A 91 8.13 -6.01 7.04
N VAL A 92 9.06 -6.55 6.24
CA VAL A 92 9.79 -5.78 5.22
C VAL A 92 8.84 -5.23 4.15
N ASP A 93 7.86 -6.02 3.71
CA ASP A 93 6.84 -5.59 2.75
C ASP A 93 6.02 -4.40 3.28
N GLN A 94 5.52 -4.50 4.52
CA GLN A 94 4.74 -3.43 5.15
C GLN A 94 5.55 -2.14 5.31
N VAL A 95 6.80 -2.25 5.77
CA VAL A 95 7.70 -1.09 5.93
C VAL A 95 8.04 -0.47 4.57
N ALA A 96 8.36 -1.28 3.56
CA ALA A 96 8.67 -0.79 2.22
C ALA A 96 7.47 -0.04 1.62
N ARG A 97 6.26 -0.59 1.75
CA ARG A 97 5.03 0.05 1.28
C ARG A 97 4.77 1.39 1.99
N LEU A 98 4.92 1.43 3.31
CA LEU A 98 4.80 2.68 4.07
C LEU A 98 5.80 3.73 3.57
N ILE A 99 7.06 3.34 3.38
CA ILE A 99 8.11 4.22 2.85
C ILE A 99 7.73 4.76 1.47
N MET A 100 7.23 3.90 0.56
CA MET A 100 6.81 4.34 -0.79
C MET A 100 5.68 5.37 -0.71
N VAL A 101 4.65 5.12 0.12
CA VAL A 101 3.51 6.03 0.31
C VAL A 101 3.96 7.37 0.89
N VAL A 102 4.79 7.34 1.93
CA VAL A 102 5.35 8.55 2.56
C VAL A 102 6.21 9.32 1.58
N PHE A 103 7.15 8.65 0.91
CA PHE A 103 8.06 9.27 -0.04
C PHE A 103 7.29 9.98 -1.16
N THR A 104 6.26 9.33 -1.71
CA THR A 104 5.43 9.91 -2.77
C THR A 104 4.65 11.14 -2.29
N ASN A 105 3.98 11.05 -1.14
CA ASN A 105 3.20 12.17 -0.60
C ASN A 105 4.10 13.35 -0.19
N VAL A 106 5.19 13.09 0.53
CA VAL A 106 6.15 14.13 0.94
C VAL A 106 6.75 14.80 -0.30
N GLY A 107 7.13 14.04 -1.32
CA GLY A 107 7.61 14.60 -2.59
C GLY A 107 6.57 15.49 -3.28
N CYS A 108 5.30 15.09 -3.29
CA CYS A 108 4.21 15.93 -3.80
C CYS A 108 4.03 17.20 -2.95
N GLY A 109 4.18 17.11 -1.62
CA GLY A 109 4.14 18.26 -0.72
C GLY A 109 5.27 19.25 -1.00
N VAL A 110 6.49 18.75 -1.24
CA VAL A 110 7.64 19.58 -1.65
C VAL A 110 7.37 20.26 -2.99
N VAL A 111 6.85 19.52 -3.98
CA VAL A 111 6.46 20.08 -5.28
C VAL A 111 5.44 21.20 -5.12
N ALA A 112 4.38 20.98 -4.34
CA ALA A 112 3.35 21.99 -4.09
C ALA A 112 3.93 23.24 -3.41
N PHE A 113 4.79 23.05 -2.39
CA PHE A 113 5.47 24.16 -1.72
C PHE A 113 6.34 24.99 -2.68
N LEU A 114 7.07 24.33 -3.59
CA LEU A 114 7.91 25.02 -4.58
C LEU A 114 7.10 25.80 -5.62
N MET A 115 5.88 25.34 -5.94
CA MET A 115 5.01 26.01 -6.91
C MET A 115 4.22 27.16 -6.31
N ASP A 116 3.66 26.96 -5.12
CA ASP A 116 2.88 27.96 -4.39
C ASP A 116 3.12 27.83 -2.87
N PRO A 117 4.12 28.53 -2.33
CA PRO A 117 4.42 28.49 -0.90
C PRO A 117 3.26 28.99 -0.02
N ALA A 118 2.42 29.89 -0.54
CA ALA A 118 1.34 30.50 0.23
C ALA A 118 0.19 29.50 0.48
N ALA A 119 0.01 28.53 -0.42
CA ALA A 119 -0.94 27.44 -0.25
C ALA A 119 -0.51 26.39 0.79
N PHE A 120 0.74 26.43 1.27
CA PHE A 120 1.28 25.45 2.22
C PHE A 120 0.88 25.75 3.67
N THR A 121 -0.40 25.59 3.97
CA THR A 121 -0.97 25.81 5.30
C THR A 121 -0.85 24.57 6.20
N THR A 122 -1.06 24.74 7.51
CA THR A 122 -1.15 23.61 8.46
C THR A 122 -2.22 22.60 8.07
N GLU A 123 -3.36 23.07 7.56
CA GLU A 123 -4.43 22.19 7.09
C GLU A 123 -3.98 21.35 5.89
N TYR A 124 -3.19 21.93 4.97
CA TYR A 124 -2.63 21.20 3.85
C TYR A 124 -1.63 20.13 4.29
N ILE A 125 -0.80 20.41 5.30
CA ILE A 125 0.09 19.40 5.91
C ILE A 125 -0.73 18.25 6.51
N LEU A 126 -1.81 18.57 7.23
CA LEU A 126 -2.71 17.56 7.79
C LEU A 126 -3.39 16.73 6.69
N LEU A 127 -3.72 17.35 5.55
CA LEU A 127 -4.27 16.64 4.40
C LEU A 127 -3.27 15.60 3.87
N HIS A 128 -1.99 15.96 3.71
CA HIS A 128 -0.93 15.02 3.33
C HIS A 128 -0.78 13.86 4.31
N ILE A 129 -0.76 14.14 5.61
CA ILE A 129 -0.71 13.11 6.65
C ILE A 129 -1.92 12.17 6.55
N THR A 130 -3.11 12.75 6.36
CA THR A 130 -4.35 11.99 6.19
C THR A 130 -4.26 11.09 4.96
N MET A 131 -3.78 11.60 3.82
CA MET A 131 -3.61 10.83 2.60
C MET A 131 -2.61 9.69 2.77
N VAL A 132 -1.46 9.91 3.42
CA VAL A 132 -0.49 8.84 3.72
C VAL A 132 -1.15 7.70 4.48
N ILE A 133 -1.87 8.03 5.56
CA ILE A 133 -2.53 7.05 6.42
C ILE A 133 -3.58 6.27 5.63
N TRP A 134 -4.44 6.96 4.87
CA TRP A 134 -5.52 6.33 4.13
C TRP A 134 -5.06 5.51 2.93
N VAL A 135 -4.05 5.97 2.18
CA VAL A 135 -3.47 5.17 1.10
C VAL A 135 -2.83 3.92 1.68
N TYR A 136 -2.04 4.02 2.74
CA TYR A 136 -1.42 2.87 3.37
C TYR A 136 -2.45 1.88 3.92
N ALA A 137 -3.46 2.37 4.65
CA ALA A 137 -4.56 1.56 5.18
C ALA A 137 -5.36 0.90 4.06
N GLY A 138 -5.69 1.64 3.00
CA GLY A 138 -6.44 1.18 1.84
C GLY A 138 -5.72 0.09 1.08
N VAL A 139 -4.42 0.26 0.78
CA VAL A 139 -3.63 -0.80 0.13
C VAL A 139 -3.60 -2.02 1.03
N THR A 140 -3.21 -1.87 2.29
CA THR A 140 -3.05 -3.02 3.20
C THR A 140 -4.34 -3.80 3.40
N THR A 141 -5.47 -3.10 3.52
CA THR A 141 -6.81 -3.72 3.62
C THR A 141 -7.22 -4.40 2.32
N THR A 142 -6.99 -3.76 1.18
CA THR A 142 -7.27 -4.35 -0.14
C THR A 142 -6.51 -5.65 -0.31
N LEU A 143 -5.22 -5.65 0.00
CA LEU A 143 -4.37 -6.83 -0.13
C LEU A 143 -4.80 -7.93 0.83
N LEU A 144 -5.10 -7.59 2.09
CA LEU A 144 -5.63 -8.53 3.08
C LEU A 144 -6.85 -9.29 2.54
N LEU A 145 -7.83 -8.55 2.01
CA LEU A 145 -9.09 -9.11 1.51
C LEU A 145 -8.87 -9.89 0.20
N ALA A 146 -8.09 -9.35 -0.74
CA ALA A 146 -7.81 -10.01 -2.01
C ALA A 146 -7.04 -11.33 -1.83
N ARG A 147 -6.11 -11.39 -0.86
CA ARG A 147 -5.38 -12.61 -0.46
C ARG A 147 -6.28 -13.63 0.23
N TYR A 148 -7.38 -13.21 0.85
CA TYR A 148 -8.35 -14.10 1.48
C TYR A 148 -9.33 -14.73 0.49
N LEU A 149 -9.77 -13.96 -0.52
CA LEU A 149 -10.93 -14.31 -1.32
C LEU A 149 -10.63 -15.23 -2.52
N THR A 150 -9.43 -15.19 -3.14
CA THR A 150 -9.36 -15.63 -4.56
C THR A 150 -8.03 -16.17 -5.10
N THR A 151 -8.15 -16.98 -6.17
CA THR A 151 -7.11 -17.36 -7.16
C THR A 151 -6.85 -16.23 -8.18
N LEU A 152 -5.76 -16.34 -8.98
CA LEU A 152 -5.12 -15.29 -9.79
C LEU A 152 -6.06 -14.33 -10.57
N LEU A 153 -7.09 -14.84 -11.25
CA LEU A 153 -7.92 -14.04 -12.17
C LEU A 153 -8.98 -13.24 -11.42
N VAL A 154 -9.48 -13.78 -10.31
CA VAL A 154 -10.49 -13.12 -9.48
C VAL A 154 -9.83 -12.10 -8.53
N TYR A 155 -8.54 -12.27 -8.22
CA TYR A 155 -7.77 -11.31 -7.42
C TYR A 155 -7.77 -9.91 -8.04
N GLY A 156 -7.47 -9.78 -9.33
CA GLY A 156 -7.39 -8.46 -9.98
C GLY A 156 -8.74 -7.72 -9.98
N ALA A 157 -9.83 -8.45 -10.21
CA ALA A 157 -11.18 -7.88 -10.18
C ALA A 157 -11.61 -7.47 -8.76
N VAL A 158 -11.35 -8.31 -7.76
CA VAL A 158 -11.66 -8.02 -6.35
C VAL A 158 -10.81 -6.87 -5.83
N ALA A 159 -9.50 -6.87 -6.10
CA ALA A 159 -8.61 -5.78 -5.74
C ALA A 159 -9.06 -4.48 -6.41
N GLY A 160 -9.35 -4.49 -7.71
CA GLY A 160 -9.86 -3.32 -8.42
C GLY A 160 -11.16 -2.76 -7.82
N LEU A 161 -12.12 -3.63 -7.48
CA LEU A 161 -13.37 -3.23 -6.82
C LEU A 161 -13.10 -2.61 -5.44
N LEU A 162 -12.27 -3.25 -4.62
CA LEU A 162 -11.93 -2.76 -3.28
C LEU A 162 -11.19 -1.42 -3.34
N VAL A 163 -10.21 -1.27 -4.23
CA VAL A 163 -9.54 0.01 -4.44
C VAL A 163 -10.52 1.07 -4.90
N THR A 164 -11.48 0.74 -5.77
CA THR A 164 -12.51 1.69 -6.22
C THR A 164 -13.35 2.17 -5.05
N VAL A 165 -13.77 1.28 -4.15
CA VAL A 165 -14.52 1.65 -2.94
C VAL A 165 -13.69 2.58 -2.04
N PHE A 166 -12.42 2.26 -1.80
CA PHE A 166 -11.52 3.14 -1.04
C PHE A 166 -11.29 4.48 -1.71
N ALA A 167 -11.09 4.48 -3.03
CA ALA A 167 -10.93 5.68 -3.83
C ALA A 167 -12.17 6.58 -3.72
N CYS A 168 -13.37 6.02 -3.88
CA CYS A 168 -14.62 6.74 -3.70
C CYS A 168 -14.75 7.29 -2.27
N ALA A 169 -14.41 6.51 -1.24
CA ALA A 169 -14.46 6.98 0.14
C ALA A 169 -13.50 8.16 0.39
N ILE A 170 -12.28 8.12 -0.16
CA ILE A 170 -11.30 9.20 -0.05
C ILE A 170 -11.75 10.43 -0.87
N SER A 171 -12.16 10.24 -2.13
CA SER A 171 -12.55 11.34 -3.02
C SER A 171 -13.85 12.02 -2.58
N VAL A 172 -14.89 11.27 -2.20
CA VAL A 172 -16.17 11.82 -1.74
C VAL A 172 -16.07 12.26 -0.28
N GLY A 173 -15.43 11.46 0.58
CA GLY A 173 -15.35 11.75 2.00
C GLY A 173 -14.40 12.90 2.34
N ILE A 174 -13.18 12.88 1.79
CA ILE A 174 -12.19 13.91 2.08
C ILE A 174 -12.23 15.00 1.01
N GLY A 175 -12.22 14.63 -0.28
CA GLY A 175 -12.17 15.61 -1.37
C GLY A 175 -13.37 16.54 -1.42
N LEU A 176 -14.59 16.01 -1.44
CA LEU A 176 -15.81 16.83 -1.51
C LEU A 176 -16.02 17.68 -0.25
N LEU A 177 -15.86 17.10 0.94
CA LEU A 177 -15.99 17.85 2.19
C LEU A 177 -14.91 18.93 2.34
N TRP A 178 -13.70 18.69 1.83
CA TRP A 178 -12.63 19.68 1.78
C TRP A 178 -13.01 20.86 0.89
N THR A 179 -13.53 20.59 -0.32
CA THR A 179 -14.00 21.68 -1.22
C THR A 179 -15.17 22.48 -0.65
N MET A 180 -15.96 21.89 0.25
CA MET A 180 -17.07 22.57 0.93
C MET A 180 -16.63 23.32 2.20
N GLY A 181 -15.34 23.28 2.57
CA GLY A 181 -14.83 23.91 3.80
C GLY A 181 -15.35 23.27 5.10
N ALA A 182 -15.91 22.05 5.01
CA ALA A 182 -16.62 21.40 6.10
C ALA A 182 -15.90 20.16 6.63
N VAL A 183 -14.68 19.86 6.17
CA VAL A 183 -13.97 18.65 6.58
C VAL A 183 -13.15 18.88 7.85
N SER A 184 -13.46 18.09 8.89
CA SER A 184 -12.54 17.88 9.99
C SER A 184 -11.63 16.71 9.66
N LEU A 185 -10.33 16.92 9.53
CA LEU A 185 -9.37 15.85 9.19
C LEU A 185 -9.08 14.90 10.37
N THR A 186 -9.31 15.33 11.61
CA THR A 186 -9.07 14.53 12.82
C THR A 186 -9.75 13.15 12.82
N PRO A 187 -11.08 13.02 12.58
CA PRO A 187 -11.73 11.72 12.50
C PRO A 187 -11.17 10.84 11.38
N TRP A 188 -10.77 11.44 10.25
CA TRP A 188 -10.13 10.70 9.15
C TRP A 188 -8.77 10.16 9.56
N ILE A 189 -7.94 10.94 10.26
CA ILE A 189 -6.66 10.49 10.78
C ILE A 189 -6.86 9.33 11.75
N LEU A 190 -7.76 9.48 12.73
CA LEU A 190 -8.02 8.43 13.74
C LEU A 190 -8.58 7.15 13.12
N GLY A 191 -9.56 7.28 12.22
CA GLY A 191 -10.17 6.15 11.51
C GLY A 191 -9.16 5.43 10.61
N GLY A 192 -8.34 6.17 9.88
CA GLY A 192 -7.29 5.60 9.03
C GLY A 192 -6.20 4.90 9.84
N LEU A 193 -5.78 5.46 10.98
CA LEU A 193 -4.82 4.81 11.89
C LEU A 193 -5.39 3.51 12.44
N LEU A 194 -6.62 3.52 12.95
CA LEU A 194 -7.29 2.32 13.43
C LEU A 194 -7.36 1.25 12.33
N LEU A 195 -7.78 1.63 11.12
CA LEU A 195 -7.88 0.71 9.98
C LEU A 195 -6.51 0.14 9.58
N SER A 196 -5.45 0.96 9.58
CA SER A 196 -4.09 0.50 9.29
C SER A 196 -3.59 -0.51 10.32
N VAL A 197 -3.81 -0.27 11.62
CA VAL A 197 -3.42 -1.20 12.69
C VAL A 197 -4.18 -2.51 12.55
N VAL A 198 -5.51 -2.44 12.40
CA VAL A 198 -6.36 -3.64 12.26
C VAL A 198 -5.97 -4.45 11.03
N SER A 199 -5.76 -3.80 9.88
CA SER A 199 -5.41 -4.48 8.63
C SER A 199 -4.02 -5.12 8.67
N VAL A 200 -3.03 -4.47 9.31
CA VAL A 200 -1.69 -5.05 9.51
C VAL A 200 -1.75 -6.26 10.45
N VAL A 201 -2.41 -6.14 11.60
CA VAL A 201 -2.54 -7.23 12.57
C VAL A 201 -3.26 -8.44 11.94
N ALA A 202 -4.36 -8.19 11.23
CA ALA A 202 -5.10 -9.22 10.52
C ALA A 202 -4.24 -9.88 9.42
N SER A 203 -3.47 -9.09 8.66
CA SER A 203 -2.57 -9.62 7.63
C SER A 203 -1.52 -10.56 8.22
N VAL A 204 -0.84 -10.11 9.27
CA VAL A 204 0.17 -10.92 9.98
C VAL A 204 -0.43 -12.22 10.51
N TYR A 205 -1.61 -12.12 11.15
CA TYR A 205 -2.30 -13.28 11.70
C TYR A 205 -2.70 -14.29 10.61
N LEU A 206 -3.33 -13.83 9.52
CA LEU A 206 -3.77 -14.71 8.44
C LEU A 206 -2.61 -15.38 7.72
N ILE A 207 -1.52 -14.65 7.44
CA ILE A 207 -0.34 -15.21 6.77
C ILE A 207 0.29 -16.30 7.63
N ARG A 208 0.44 -16.05 8.93
CA ARG A 208 0.95 -17.03 9.88
C ARG A 208 0.03 -18.26 9.96
N ARG A 209 -1.28 -18.04 10.04
CA ARG A 209 -2.27 -19.12 10.07
C ARG A 209 -2.22 -19.97 8.80
N ASN A 210 -2.13 -19.36 7.62
CA ASN A 210 -2.02 -20.06 6.35
C ASN A 210 -0.72 -20.89 6.28
N TYR A 211 0.39 -20.34 6.75
CA TYR A 211 1.66 -21.07 6.86
C TYR A 211 1.52 -22.31 7.75
N LEU A 212 0.95 -22.18 8.95
CA LEU A 212 0.76 -23.32 9.87
C LEU A 212 -0.22 -24.36 9.30
N ARG A 213 -1.34 -23.91 8.72
CA ARG A 213 -2.33 -24.78 8.07
C ARG A 213 -1.72 -25.62 6.94
N SER A 214 -0.78 -25.06 6.19
CA SER A 214 -0.14 -25.79 5.10
C SER A 214 0.55 -27.09 5.55
N PHE A 215 0.96 -27.21 6.82
CA PHE A 215 1.49 -28.44 7.39
C PHE A 215 0.45 -29.52 7.68
N LEU A 216 -0.81 -29.12 7.89
CA LEU A 216 -1.92 -30.00 8.26
C LEU A 216 -2.67 -30.55 7.04
N GLU A 217 -2.60 -29.89 5.89
CA GLU A 217 -3.32 -30.28 4.67
C GLU A 217 -2.60 -31.32 3.80
N VAL A 218 -1.53 -31.95 4.31
CA VAL A 218 -0.80 -33.04 3.61
C VAL A 218 -1.05 -34.41 4.27
N SER A 219 -2.11 -34.54 5.06
CA SER A 219 -2.62 -35.84 5.54
C SER A 219 -3.77 -36.33 4.68
#